data_AF-A0A1L5L4V7-F1
#
_entry.id   AF-A0A1L5L4V7-F1
#
_cell.length_a   1.000
_cell.length_b   1.000
_cell.length_c   1.000
_cell.angle_alpha   90.00
_cell.angle_beta   90.00
_cell.angle_gamma   90.00
#
_symmetry.space_group_name_H-M   'P 1'
#
loop_
_entity.id
_entity.type
_entity.pdbx_description
1 polymer ?
#
loop_
_entity_poly.entity_id
_entity_poly.type
_entity_poly.pdbx_seq_one_letter_code
_entity_poly.pdbx_strand_id
1 'polypeptide(L)'
;NKFHVVENDGGSLEAIAKKYNVGFLALLQANPGVDPYVPRAGSVLTIPLQTLLPDAPREGIVINIAELRLYYYPPGKNSVTVYPIGIGQLGGDTLTPTMVTTVSDKRANPTWTPTANIRARYKAQGIELPAVVPAGPDNPMGHHAIRLAAYGGVYLLHGTNADFGIGMRVSSGCIRLRDDDIKTLFSQVTPGTKVNIINTPIKVSAEPNGARLVEVHQPLSEKIDDDPQLLPITL
;
A
#
# COMPACT_ATOMS: atom_id res chain seq x y z
N ASN A 1 19.14 7.68 -0.04
CA ASN A 1 18.41 7.36 1.21
C ASN A 1 18.70 8.39 2.29
N LYS A 2 17.91 8.41 3.37
CA LYS A 2 18.20 9.19 4.60
C LYS A 2 18.53 8.23 5.74
N PHE A 3 19.14 8.74 6.80
CA PHE A 3 19.38 8.00 8.03
C PHE A 3 18.60 8.62 9.19
N HIS A 4 18.12 7.79 10.10
CA HIS A 4 17.37 8.19 11.29
C HIS A 4 18.00 7.56 12.52
N VAL A 5 18.35 8.37 13.52
CA VAL A 5 18.81 7.87 14.82
C VAL A 5 17.58 7.64 15.68
N VAL A 6 17.41 6.41 16.19
CA VAL A 6 16.29 6.04 17.04
C VAL A 6 16.40 6.77 18.38
N GLU A 7 15.35 7.50 18.74
CA GLU A 7 15.26 8.25 19.99
C GLU A 7 14.93 7.31 21.17
N ASN A 8 15.29 7.70 22.39
CA ASN A 8 14.98 6.91 23.60
C ASN A 8 13.60 7.30 24.16
N ASP A 9 12.56 7.25 23.34
CA ASP A 9 11.20 7.69 23.64
C ASP A 9 10.17 6.54 23.61
N GLY A 10 10.61 5.32 23.27
CA GLY A 10 9.75 4.16 23.14
C GLY A 10 8.92 4.14 21.85
N GLY A 11 9.25 4.97 20.85
CA GLY A 11 8.57 5.02 19.56
C GLY A 11 8.73 3.72 18.75
N SER A 12 7.66 3.28 18.09
CA SER A 12 7.65 2.06 17.28
C SER A 12 8.22 2.27 15.88
N LEU A 13 8.55 1.18 15.18
CA LEU A 13 8.99 1.25 13.79
C LEU A 13 7.90 1.82 12.86
N GLU A 14 6.61 1.58 13.15
CA GLU A 14 5.50 2.19 12.39
C GLU A 14 5.45 3.71 12.59
N ALA A 15 5.71 4.22 13.80
CA ALA A 15 5.76 5.66 14.02
C ALA A 15 6.87 6.32 13.17
N ILE A 16 8.02 5.67 13.06
CA ILE A 16 9.13 6.10 12.19
C ILE A 16 8.72 5.98 10.72
N ALA A 17 8.08 4.89 10.31
CA ALA A 17 7.58 4.71 8.94
C ALA A 17 6.59 5.82 8.53
N LYS A 18 5.67 6.17 9.42
CA LYS A 18 4.72 7.29 9.27
C LYS A 18 5.44 8.64 9.17
N LYS A 19 6.42 8.91 10.03
CA LYS A 19 7.23 10.16 10.03
C LYS A 19 7.89 10.43 8.68
N TYR A 20 8.38 9.39 8.00
CA TYR A 20 9.06 9.51 6.71
C TYR A 20 8.18 9.17 5.50
N ASN A 21 6.90 8.91 5.72
CA ASN A 21 5.95 8.40 4.74
C ASN A 21 6.47 7.21 3.91
N VAL A 22 7.03 6.20 4.58
CA VAL A 22 7.45 4.93 3.97
C VAL A 22 6.54 3.80 4.44
N GLY A 23 6.56 2.67 3.72
CA GLY A 23 5.82 1.47 4.10
C GLY A 23 6.55 0.71 5.20
N PHE A 24 5.80 0.11 6.13
CA PHE A 24 6.36 -0.64 7.25
C PHE A 24 7.33 -1.75 6.80
N LEU A 25 6.91 -2.63 5.89
CA LEU A 25 7.77 -3.73 5.42
C LEU A 25 8.98 -3.25 4.62
N ALA A 26 8.87 -2.15 3.87
CA ALA A 26 10.01 -1.55 3.18
C ALA A 26 11.06 -1.03 4.18
N LEU A 27 10.62 -0.41 5.28
CA LEU A 27 11.51 0.02 6.34
C LEU A 27 12.15 -1.17 7.07
N LEU A 28 11.39 -2.25 7.30
CA LEU A 28 11.91 -3.49 7.90
C LEU A 28 12.96 -4.16 7.00
N GLN A 29 12.69 -4.28 5.69
CA GLN A 29 13.63 -4.85 4.71
C GLN A 29 14.93 -4.04 4.61
N ALA A 30 14.85 -2.71 4.70
CA ALA A 30 16.02 -1.84 4.69
C ALA A 30 16.87 -1.92 5.97
N ASN A 31 16.34 -2.52 7.05
CA ASN A 31 16.99 -2.58 8.37
C ASN A 31 16.91 -3.99 8.99
N PRO A 32 17.66 -4.97 8.45
CA PRO A 32 17.63 -6.34 8.97
C PRO A 32 17.95 -6.42 10.47
N GLY A 33 17.12 -7.15 11.22
CA GLY A 33 17.30 -7.37 12.66
C GLY A 33 16.79 -6.25 13.58
N VAL A 34 16.18 -5.20 13.04
CA VAL A 34 15.51 -4.18 13.85
C VAL A 34 14.29 -4.78 14.57
N ASP A 35 14.11 -4.43 15.85
CA ASP A 35 12.88 -4.74 16.59
C ASP A 35 11.74 -3.83 16.07
N PRO A 36 10.64 -4.39 15.54
CA PRO A 36 9.54 -3.58 14.99
C PRO A 36 8.71 -2.86 16.05
N TYR A 37 8.68 -3.38 17.28
CA TYR A 37 7.87 -2.85 18.37
C TYR A 37 8.62 -1.74 19.11
N VAL A 38 9.88 -2.00 19.47
CA VAL A 38 10.73 -1.06 20.20
C VAL A 38 12.14 -1.08 19.61
N PRO A 39 12.39 -0.36 18.50
CA PRO A 39 13.72 -0.22 17.94
C PRO A 39 14.72 0.25 19.00
N ARG A 40 15.94 -0.28 18.99
CA ARG A 40 16.95 0.04 20.00
C ARG A 40 17.35 1.52 19.92
N ALA A 41 17.16 2.26 21.01
CA ALA A 41 17.60 3.65 21.11
C ALA A 41 19.08 3.82 20.76
N GLY A 42 19.41 4.89 20.03
CA GLY A 42 20.75 5.19 19.53
C GLY A 42 21.18 4.37 18.30
N SER A 43 20.41 3.36 17.88
CA SER A 43 20.64 2.69 16.60
C SER A 43 20.31 3.60 15.43
N VAL A 44 20.92 3.33 14.26
CA VAL A 44 20.70 4.11 13.04
C VAL A 44 19.91 3.27 12.05
N LEU A 45 18.77 3.78 11.60
CA LEU A 45 17.94 3.20 10.58
C LEU A 45 18.18 3.86 9.22
N THR A 46 18.26 3.05 8.17
CA THR A 46 18.19 3.49 6.78
C THR A 46 16.73 3.72 6.40
N ILE A 47 16.41 4.93 5.94
CA ILE A 47 15.08 5.29 5.43
C ILE A 47 15.08 5.16 3.90
N PRO A 48 14.33 4.19 3.32
CA PRO A 48 14.37 3.86 1.90
C PRO A 48 13.51 4.81 1.05
N LEU A 49 14.01 6.04 0.84
CA LEU A 49 13.33 7.09 0.07
C LEU A 49 13.66 7.06 -1.44
N GLN A 50 14.70 6.33 -1.84
CA GLN A 50 15.04 6.16 -3.26
C GLN A 50 14.41 4.87 -3.78
N THR A 51 13.84 4.93 -4.98
CA THR A 51 13.26 3.79 -5.68
C THR A 51 13.37 3.98 -7.19
N LEU A 52 13.60 2.89 -7.92
CA LEU A 52 13.42 2.81 -9.36
C LEU A 52 11.93 2.88 -9.69
N LEU A 53 11.57 3.52 -10.79
CA LEU A 53 10.18 3.53 -11.24
C LEU A 53 9.84 2.18 -11.88
N PRO A 54 8.61 1.67 -11.70
CA PRO A 54 8.19 0.44 -12.38
C PRO A 54 8.25 0.59 -13.90
N ASP A 55 8.57 -0.50 -14.59
CA ASP A 55 8.51 -0.57 -16.06
C ASP A 55 7.06 -0.74 -16.52
N ALA A 56 6.31 0.35 -16.44
CA ALA A 56 4.92 0.47 -16.86
C ALA A 56 4.69 1.87 -17.43
N PRO A 57 3.65 2.08 -18.26
CA PRO A 57 3.30 3.41 -18.74
C PRO A 57 3.18 4.41 -17.58
N ARG A 58 3.91 5.53 -17.68
CA ARG A 58 3.94 6.60 -16.66
C ARG A 58 2.71 7.50 -16.78
N GLU A 59 1.54 6.91 -16.61
CA GLU A 59 0.24 7.57 -16.81
C GLU A 59 -0.73 7.18 -15.70
N GLY A 60 -1.41 8.18 -15.11
CA GLY A 60 -2.43 7.93 -14.09
C GLY A 60 -1.83 7.28 -12.85
N ILE A 61 -2.40 6.16 -12.42
CA ILE A 61 -1.98 5.42 -11.23
C ILE A 61 -1.33 4.10 -11.65
N VAL A 62 -0.12 3.84 -11.17
CA VAL A 62 0.51 2.51 -11.19
C VAL A 62 0.67 2.03 -9.77
N ILE A 63 0.16 0.83 -9.45
CA ILE A 63 0.30 0.20 -8.13
C ILE A 63 1.18 -1.01 -8.30
N ASN A 64 2.33 -1.04 -7.62
CA ASN A 64 3.15 -2.25 -7.55
C ASN A 64 2.92 -2.92 -6.21
N ILE A 65 2.17 -4.03 -6.22
CA ILE A 65 1.81 -4.73 -4.99
C ILE A 65 3.00 -5.49 -4.38
N ALA A 66 4.04 -5.79 -5.16
CA ALA A 66 5.25 -6.46 -4.67
C ALA A 66 6.04 -5.61 -3.66
N GLU A 67 6.03 -4.29 -3.86
CA GLU A 67 6.77 -3.34 -3.02
C GLU A 67 5.85 -2.42 -2.21
N LEU A 68 4.53 -2.68 -2.26
CA LEU A 68 3.50 -1.96 -1.51
C LEU A 68 3.56 -0.44 -1.73
N ARG A 69 3.67 -0.04 -3.01
CA ARG A 69 3.70 1.37 -3.42
C ARG A 69 2.68 1.67 -4.51
N LEU A 70 2.12 2.88 -4.43
CA LEU A 70 1.33 3.52 -5.46
C LEU A 70 2.13 4.68 -6.05
N TYR A 71 2.22 4.73 -7.37
CA TYR A 71 2.85 5.78 -8.16
C TYR A 71 1.76 6.55 -8.89
N TYR A 72 1.64 7.85 -8.62
CA TYR A 72 0.72 8.72 -9.35
C TYR A 72 1.50 9.66 -10.28
N TYR A 73 1.14 9.63 -11.56
CA TYR A 73 1.67 10.46 -12.62
C TYR A 73 0.61 11.49 -13.03
N PRO A 74 0.70 12.75 -12.55
CA PRO A 74 -0.28 13.77 -12.88
C PRO A 74 -0.25 14.11 -14.39
N PRO A 75 -1.41 14.26 -15.04
CA PRO A 75 -1.46 14.62 -16.46
C PRO A 75 -0.69 15.90 -16.77
N GLY A 76 0.12 15.88 -17.84
CA GLY A 76 0.89 17.04 -18.30
C GLY A 76 2.05 17.45 -17.40
N LYS A 77 2.40 16.68 -16.35
CA LYS A 77 3.55 16.96 -15.48
C LYS A 77 4.60 15.87 -15.62
N ASN A 78 5.87 16.27 -15.70
CA ASN A 78 7.00 15.35 -15.61
C ASN A 78 7.38 15.12 -14.14
N SER A 79 6.45 14.57 -13.37
CA SER A 79 6.61 14.31 -11.94
C SER A 79 5.86 13.05 -11.54
N VAL A 80 6.31 12.40 -10.48
CA VAL A 80 5.62 11.26 -9.88
C VAL A 80 5.53 11.46 -8.37
N THR A 81 4.36 11.15 -7.80
CA THR A 81 4.19 11.06 -6.35
C THR A 81 4.11 9.59 -5.97
N VAL A 82 4.88 9.17 -4.97
CA VAL A 82 4.93 7.79 -4.49
C VAL A 82 4.31 7.73 -3.11
N TYR A 83 3.34 6.85 -2.92
CA TYR A 83 2.65 6.62 -1.66
C TYR A 83 2.87 5.18 -1.20
N PRO A 84 3.20 4.94 0.08
CA PRO A 84 3.14 3.60 0.63
C PRO A 84 1.69 3.16 0.79
N ILE A 85 1.41 1.88 0.56
CA ILE A 85 0.04 1.35 0.59
C ILE A 85 -0.07 0.08 1.42
N GLY A 86 -1.25 -0.17 1.98
CA GLY A 86 -1.65 -1.47 2.49
C GLY A 86 -2.48 -2.23 1.45
N ILE A 87 -2.34 -3.54 1.38
CA ILE A 87 -3.07 -4.39 0.41
C ILE A 87 -3.80 -5.55 1.10
N GLY A 88 -4.48 -6.35 0.30
CA GLY A 88 -5.18 -7.55 0.71
C GLY A 88 -4.32 -8.55 1.47
N GLN A 89 -4.85 -9.05 2.59
CA GLN A 89 -4.27 -10.18 3.32
C GLN A 89 -4.32 -11.47 2.49
N LEU A 90 -3.55 -12.46 2.92
CA LEU A 90 -3.60 -13.81 2.37
C LEU A 90 -4.93 -14.51 2.66
N GLY A 91 -5.29 -15.44 1.76
CA GLY A 91 -6.39 -16.38 1.93
C GLY A 91 -7.66 -16.01 1.15
N GLY A 92 -8.13 -16.95 0.33
CA GLY A 92 -9.45 -16.87 -0.31
C GLY A 92 -9.65 -15.61 -1.16
N ASP A 93 -10.69 -14.85 -0.84
CA ASP A 93 -11.20 -13.72 -1.61
C ASP A 93 -10.66 -12.35 -1.14
N THR A 94 -9.62 -12.33 -0.31
CA THR A 94 -9.09 -11.09 0.29
C THR A 94 -7.88 -10.53 -0.44
N LEU A 95 -7.41 -11.19 -1.49
CA LEU A 95 -6.23 -10.76 -2.25
C LEU A 95 -6.52 -9.48 -3.05
N THR A 96 -5.50 -8.63 -3.20
CA THR A 96 -5.53 -7.54 -4.18
C THR A 96 -5.08 -8.10 -5.53
N PRO A 97 -5.95 -8.12 -6.57
CA PRO A 97 -5.58 -8.66 -7.87
C PRO A 97 -4.71 -7.68 -8.67
N THR A 98 -3.91 -8.21 -9.60
CA THR A 98 -3.36 -7.42 -10.70
C THR A 98 -4.46 -7.12 -11.71
N MET A 99 -4.45 -5.92 -12.29
CA MET A 99 -5.46 -5.50 -13.27
C MET A 99 -5.11 -4.17 -13.95
N VAL A 100 -5.67 -3.96 -15.15
CA VAL A 100 -5.77 -2.64 -15.78
C VAL A 100 -7.22 -2.18 -15.69
N THR A 101 -7.43 -0.98 -15.14
CA THR A 101 -8.76 -0.42 -14.89
C THR A 101 -8.72 1.11 -14.89
N THR A 102 -9.83 1.74 -14.48
CA THR A 102 -9.93 3.19 -14.31
C THR A 102 -10.61 3.50 -12.98
N VAL A 103 -10.46 4.75 -12.53
CA VAL A 103 -11.30 5.31 -11.48
C VAL A 103 -12.73 5.45 -12.03
N SER A 104 -13.70 4.82 -11.37
CA SER A 104 -15.12 4.91 -11.75
C SER A 104 -15.86 6.02 -11.01
N ASP A 105 -15.56 6.19 -9.72
CA ASP A 105 -16.20 7.16 -8.85
C ASP A 105 -15.27 7.54 -7.69
N LYS A 106 -15.53 8.65 -7.01
CA LYS A 106 -14.84 9.00 -5.77
C LYS A 106 -15.79 9.69 -4.79
N ARG A 107 -15.68 9.35 -3.50
CA ARG A 107 -16.52 9.89 -2.44
C ARG A 107 -15.70 10.37 -1.24
N ALA A 108 -15.92 11.60 -0.83
CA ALA A 108 -15.50 12.09 0.49
C ALA A 108 -16.50 11.63 1.55
N ASN A 109 -16.02 11.36 2.76
CA ASN A 109 -16.78 10.81 3.89
C ASN A 109 -17.64 9.60 3.46
N PRO A 110 -17.02 8.51 2.97
CA PRO A 110 -17.74 7.34 2.49
C PRO A 110 -18.49 6.65 3.64
N THR A 111 -19.63 6.05 3.33
CA THR A 111 -20.19 4.97 4.15
C THR A 111 -19.54 3.66 3.73
N TRP A 112 -19.38 2.72 4.66
CA TRP A 112 -18.89 1.38 4.34
C TRP A 112 -20.01 0.35 4.45
N THR A 113 -20.25 -0.34 3.34
CA THR A 113 -21.16 -1.49 3.31
C THR A 113 -20.30 -2.74 3.13
N PRO A 114 -20.15 -3.59 4.17
CA PRO A 114 -19.39 -4.83 4.04
C PRO A 114 -19.93 -5.69 2.89
N THR A 115 -19.08 -6.48 2.23
CA THR A 115 -19.55 -7.45 1.23
C THR A 115 -20.19 -8.66 1.92
N ALA A 116 -20.91 -9.50 1.15
CA ALA A 116 -21.47 -10.74 1.68
C ALA A 116 -20.38 -11.65 2.27
N ASN A 117 -19.24 -11.77 1.60
CA ASN A 117 -18.12 -12.58 2.05
C ASN A 117 -17.46 -12.02 3.32
N ILE A 118 -17.27 -10.69 3.39
CA ILE A 118 -16.76 -10.05 4.62
C ILE A 118 -17.71 -10.33 5.79
N ARG A 119 -19.03 -10.18 5.59
CA ARG A 119 -20.03 -10.52 6.63
C ARG A 119 -19.94 -11.98 7.05
N ALA A 120 -19.85 -12.92 6.10
CA ALA A 120 -19.76 -14.34 6.39
C ALA A 120 -18.50 -14.67 7.21
N ARG A 121 -17.35 -14.09 6.86
CA ARG A 121 -16.08 -14.30 7.58
C ARG A 121 -16.12 -13.77 9.01
N TYR A 122 -16.62 -12.55 9.21
CA TYR A 122 -16.75 -11.98 10.56
C TYR A 122 -17.77 -12.74 11.40
N LYS A 123 -18.89 -13.17 10.80
CA LYS A 123 -19.89 -14.01 11.46
C LYS A 123 -19.31 -15.36 11.92
N ALA A 124 -18.44 -15.98 11.12
CA ALA A 124 -17.73 -17.21 11.51
C ALA A 124 -16.78 -17.01 12.71
N GLN A 125 -16.37 -15.77 12.99
CA GLN A 125 -15.58 -15.38 14.16
C GLN A 125 -16.45 -14.91 15.34
N GLY A 126 -17.78 -15.03 15.23
CA GLY A 126 -18.72 -14.55 16.26
C GLY A 126 -18.95 -13.04 16.26
N ILE A 127 -18.52 -12.32 15.22
CA ILE A 127 -18.67 -10.87 15.09
C ILE A 127 -19.79 -10.56 14.08
N GLU A 128 -20.85 -9.91 14.55
CA GLU A 128 -21.92 -9.42 13.68
C GLU A 128 -21.62 -8.00 13.20
N LEU A 129 -21.42 -7.84 11.89
CA LEU A 129 -21.15 -6.53 11.29
C LEU A 129 -22.47 -5.80 10.97
N PRO A 130 -22.54 -4.47 11.20
CA PRO A 130 -23.69 -3.68 10.77
C PRO A 130 -23.86 -3.73 9.26
N ALA A 131 -25.10 -3.55 8.78
CA ALA A 131 -25.40 -3.50 7.35
C ALA A 131 -24.66 -2.36 6.65
N VAL A 132 -24.55 -1.21 7.31
CA VAL A 132 -23.82 -0.03 6.86
C VAL A 132 -23.11 0.57 8.07
N VAL A 133 -21.81 0.84 7.92
CA VAL A 133 -21.05 1.70 8.83
C VAL A 133 -21.12 3.14 8.28
N PRO A 134 -21.64 4.11 9.06
CA PRO A 134 -21.73 5.49 8.62
C PRO A 134 -20.35 6.11 8.43
N ALA A 135 -20.30 7.29 7.79
CA ALA A 135 -19.07 8.08 7.77
C ALA A 135 -18.70 8.55 9.19
N GLY A 136 -17.41 8.62 9.48
CA GLY A 136 -16.90 9.06 10.79
C GLY A 136 -15.59 8.37 11.17
N PRO A 137 -15.06 8.68 12.36
CA PRO A 137 -13.77 8.14 12.85
C PRO A 137 -13.72 6.61 12.90
N ASP A 138 -14.85 5.95 13.14
CA ASP A 138 -14.93 4.49 13.24
C ASP A 138 -15.07 3.80 11.88
N ASN A 139 -15.17 4.56 10.78
CA ASN A 139 -15.29 3.98 9.46
C ASN A 139 -13.94 3.44 8.97
N PRO A 140 -13.83 2.13 8.65
CA PRO A 140 -12.56 1.52 8.23
C PRO A 140 -12.08 1.98 6.85
N MET A 141 -12.90 2.72 6.12
CA MET A 141 -12.52 3.34 4.85
C MET A 141 -11.85 4.71 5.01
N GLY A 142 -11.80 5.27 6.22
CA GLY A 142 -11.30 6.62 6.46
C GLY A 142 -12.16 7.70 5.80
N HIS A 143 -11.58 8.88 5.55
CA HIS A 143 -12.33 10.05 5.09
C HIS A 143 -12.51 10.14 3.57
N HIS A 144 -11.81 9.34 2.78
CA HIS A 144 -11.85 9.41 1.32
C HIS A 144 -11.78 8.02 0.72
N ALA A 145 -12.55 7.83 -0.36
CA ALA A 145 -12.52 6.61 -1.14
C ALA A 145 -12.61 6.91 -2.64
N ILE A 146 -11.83 6.16 -3.42
CA ILE A 146 -11.76 6.20 -4.88
C ILE A 146 -12.09 4.78 -5.35
N ARG A 147 -13.17 4.64 -6.12
CA ARG A 147 -13.66 3.36 -6.62
C ARG A 147 -13.02 3.03 -7.95
N LEU A 148 -12.65 1.76 -8.13
CA LEU A 148 -12.13 1.23 -9.39
C LEU A 148 -13.27 0.67 -10.24
N ALA A 149 -13.15 0.70 -11.56
CA ALA A 149 -14.22 0.21 -12.45
C ALA A 149 -14.28 -1.32 -12.53
N ALA A 150 -13.14 -1.99 -12.39
CA ALA A 150 -13.03 -3.44 -12.52
C ALA A 150 -13.87 -4.19 -11.47
N TYR A 151 -14.25 -5.42 -11.83
CA TYR A 151 -14.99 -6.34 -10.96
C TYR A 151 -16.28 -5.75 -10.37
N GLY A 152 -16.98 -4.90 -11.14
CA GLY A 152 -18.23 -4.28 -10.69
C GLY A 152 -18.04 -3.24 -9.57
N GLY A 153 -16.82 -2.73 -9.38
CA GLY A 153 -16.54 -1.67 -8.42
C GLY A 153 -16.30 -2.13 -6.99
N VAL A 154 -16.00 -3.41 -6.77
CA VAL A 154 -15.75 -3.95 -5.41
C VAL A 154 -14.38 -3.57 -4.83
N TYR A 155 -13.43 -3.16 -5.66
CA TYR A 155 -12.10 -2.70 -5.22
C TYR A 155 -12.01 -1.17 -5.19
N LEU A 156 -11.43 -0.66 -4.11
CA LEU A 156 -11.28 0.77 -3.84
C LEU A 156 -9.85 1.09 -3.39
N LEU A 157 -9.43 2.32 -3.65
CA LEU A 157 -8.35 2.98 -2.90
C LEU A 157 -9.04 3.82 -1.83
N HIS A 158 -8.65 3.66 -0.57
CA HIS A 158 -9.30 4.37 0.52
C HIS A 158 -8.33 4.67 1.67
N GLY A 159 -8.76 5.54 2.59
CA GLY A 159 -8.02 5.82 3.83
C GLY A 159 -8.09 4.66 4.82
N THR A 160 -7.80 4.91 6.08
CA THR A 160 -7.98 3.92 7.15
C THR A 160 -8.14 4.66 8.46
N ASN A 161 -8.93 4.11 9.38
CA ASN A 161 -9.00 4.59 10.75
C ASN A 161 -8.00 3.90 11.69
N ALA A 162 -7.25 2.92 11.19
CA ALA A 162 -6.18 2.27 11.93
C ALA A 162 -4.87 3.06 11.82
N ASP A 163 -4.12 3.11 12.93
CA ASP A 163 -2.78 3.71 12.99
C ASP A 163 -1.66 2.80 12.43
N PHE A 164 -2.01 1.64 11.88
CA PHE A 164 -1.08 0.66 11.31
C PHE A 164 -1.66 0.04 10.02
N GLY A 165 -0.83 -0.73 9.32
CA GLY A 165 -1.23 -1.54 8.17
C GLY A 165 -0.83 -0.99 6.80
N ILE A 166 -0.22 0.20 6.76
CA ILE A 166 0.37 0.77 5.54
C ILE A 166 1.76 0.17 5.32
N GLY A 167 2.02 -0.35 4.12
CA GLY A 167 3.18 -1.20 3.86
C GLY A 167 3.02 -2.59 4.45
N MET A 168 1.79 -3.10 4.57
CA MET A 168 1.48 -4.46 5.05
C MET A 168 0.31 -5.09 4.25
N ARG A 169 0.08 -6.39 4.45
CA ARG A 169 -1.04 -7.16 3.89
C ARG A 169 -2.12 -7.37 4.94
N VAL A 170 -3.08 -6.45 5.03
CA VAL A 170 -4.06 -6.38 6.14
C VAL A 170 -5.50 -6.15 5.69
N SER A 171 -5.74 -5.81 4.42
CA SER A 171 -7.07 -5.46 3.94
C SER A 171 -7.82 -6.70 3.44
N SER A 172 -9.08 -6.51 3.02
CA SER A 172 -9.87 -7.55 2.33
C SER A 172 -9.86 -7.35 0.81
N GLY A 173 -8.73 -6.92 0.26
CA GLY A 173 -8.47 -6.79 -1.18
C GLY A 173 -8.35 -5.35 -1.67
N CYS A 174 -8.96 -4.38 -0.97
CA CYS A 174 -8.83 -2.95 -1.29
C CYS A 174 -7.44 -2.40 -0.95
N ILE A 175 -7.09 -1.28 -1.56
CA ILE A 175 -5.82 -0.58 -1.34
C ILE A 175 -6.02 0.49 -0.27
N ARG A 176 -5.24 0.43 0.81
CA ARG A 176 -5.27 1.39 1.91
C ARG A 176 -4.13 2.40 1.78
N LEU A 177 -4.42 3.66 2.04
CA LEU A 177 -3.45 4.75 2.15
C LEU A 177 -3.60 5.44 3.52
N ARG A 178 -2.57 6.17 3.95
CA ARG A 178 -2.69 7.07 5.11
C ARG A 178 -3.69 8.18 4.79
N ASP A 179 -4.26 8.80 5.82
CA ASP A 179 -5.36 9.76 5.64
C ASP A 179 -4.97 10.99 4.80
N ASP A 180 -3.78 11.56 5.03
CA ASP A 180 -3.26 12.67 4.23
C ASP A 180 -2.92 12.26 2.79
N ASP A 181 -2.43 11.04 2.61
CA ASP A 181 -2.09 10.48 1.30
C ASP A 181 -3.35 10.28 0.45
N ILE A 182 -4.38 9.62 1.00
CA ILE A 182 -5.64 9.43 0.27
C ILE A 182 -6.32 10.76 -0.01
N LYS A 183 -6.28 11.72 0.91
CA LYS A 183 -6.85 13.06 0.72
C LYS A 183 -6.17 13.78 -0.44
N THR A 184 -4.84 13.74 -0.49
CA THR A 184 -4.04 14.36 -1.55
C THR A 184 -4.34 13.69 -2.89
N LEU A 185 -4.27 12.36 -2.96
CA LEU A 185 -4.59 11.61 -4.18
C LEU A 185 -6.03 11.89 -4.64
N PHE A 186 -6.99 11.87 -3.72
CA PHE A 186 -8.39 12.15 -3.99
C PHE A 186 -8.59 13.52 -4.63
N SER A 187 -7.89 14.56 -4.21
CA SER A 187 -8.01 15.89 -4.83
C SER A 187 -7.47 15.96 -6.26
N GLN A 188 -6.56 15.06 -6.63
CA GLN A 188 -5.83 15.09 -7.90
C GLN A 188 -6.47 14.19 -8.96
N VAL A 189 -7.05 13.05 -8.55
CA VAL A 189 -7.64 12.08 -9.48
C VAL A 189 -9.09 12.40 -9.82
N THR A 190 -9.48 12.06 -11.05
CA THR A 190 -10.84 12.18 -11.56
C THR A 190 -11.34 10.83 -12.08
N PRO A 191 -12.67 10.60 -12.14
CA PRO A 191 -13.22 9.49 -12.91
C PRO A 191 -12.62 9.43 -14.31
N GLY A 192 -12.30 8.22 -14.78
CA GLY A 192 -11.56 7.97 -16.02
C GLY A 192 -10.03 7.91 -15.86
N THR A 193 -9.46 8.34 -14.73
CA THR A 193 -8.00 8.18 -14.47
C THR A 193 -7.62 6.71 -14.59
N LYS A 194 -6.63 6.38 -15.43
CA LYS A 194 -6.14 5.02 -15.61
C LYS A 194 -5.47 4.49 -14.34
N VAL A 195 -5.66 3.20 -14.08
CA VAL A 195 -5.05 2.48 -12.95
C VAL A 195 -4.49 1.16 -13.47
N ASN A 196 -3.21 0.91 -13.23
CA ASN A 196 -2.54 -0.35 -13.56
C ASN A 196 -1.95 -0.96 -12.27
N ILE A 197 -2.42 -2.14 -11.89
CA ILE A 197 -1.93 -2.89 -10.73
C ILE A 197 -1.05 -4.03 -11.22
N ILE A 198 0.23 -3.96 -10.89
CA ILE A 198 1.28 -4.89 -11.30
C ILE A 198 1.89 -5.57 -10.07
N ASN A 199 2.55 -6.71 -10.30
CA ASN A 199 3.29 -7.44 -9.26
C ASN A 199 4.72 -7.67 -9.77
N THR A 200 5.62 -6.75 -9.43
CA THR A 200 6.99 -6.72 -9.97
C THR A 200 8.00 -6.53 -8.83
N PRO A 201 8.52 -7.62 -8.24
CA PRO A 201 9.46 -7.53 -7.11
C PRO A 201 10.86 -7.06 -7.51
N ILE A 202 11.25 -7.25 -8.77
CA ILE A 202 12.53 -6.79 -9.32
C ILE A 202 12.29 -5.66 -10.31
N LYS A 203 12.96 -4.54 -10.09
CA LYS A 203 13.04 -3.45 -11.06
C LYS A 203 14.49 -3.26 -11.46
N VAL A 204 14.70 -3.00 -12.75
CA VAL A 204 16.02 -2.71 -13.31
C VAL A 204 15.98 -1.40 -14.08
N SER A 205 17.10 -0.70 -14.13
CA SER A 205 17.24 0.51 -14.95
C SER A 205 18.63 0.58 -15.58
N ALA A 206 18.67 1.03 -16.84
CA ALA A 206 19.89 1.41 -17.53
C ALA A 206 19.90 2.93 -17.68
N GLU A 207 20.75 3.59 -16.90
CA GLU A 207 20.80 5.05 -16.80
C GLU A 207 21.63 5.65 -17.97
N PRO A 208 21.36 6.91 -18.37
CA PRO A 208 22.07 7.56 -19.49
C PRO A 208 23.60 7.65 -19.31
N ASN A 209 24.09 7.61 -18.08
CA ASN A 209 25.52 7.60 -17.75
C ASN A 209 26.16 6.20 -17.85
N GLY A 210 25.41 5.19 -18.30
CA GLY A 210 25.85 3.81 -18.39
C GLY A 210 25.69 2.99 -17.11
N ALA A 211 25.25 3.59 -16.00
CA ALA A 211 24.99 2.85 -14.77
C ALA A 211 23.82 1.86 -14.97
N ARG A 212 23.94 0.67 -14.38
CA ARG A 212 22.85 -0.31 -14.31
C ARG A 212 22.44 -0.48 -12.86
N LEU A 213 21.17 -0.23 -12.57
CA LEU A 213 20.60 -0.28 -11.24
C LEU A 213 19.63 -1.45 -11.16
N VAL A 214 19.57 -2.07 -9.99
CA VAL A 214 18.58 -3.09 -9.64
C VAL A 214 18.01 -2.77 -8.27
N GLU A 215 16.69 -2.85 -8.14
CA GLU A 215 15.97 -2.79 -6.87
C GLU A 215 15.20 -4.09 -6.71
N VAL A 216 15.47 -4.81 -5.63
CA VAL A 216 14.89 -6.11 -5.33
C VAL A 216 14.08 -6.00 -4.04
N HIS A 217 12.82 -6.40 -4.11
CA HIS A 217 11.92 -6.58 -2.99
C HIS A 217 11.63 -8.07 -2.80
N GLN A 218 11.25 -8.44 -1.59
CA GLN A 218 10.73 -9.80 -1.35
C GLN A 218 9.45 -10.01 -2.18
N PRO A 219 9.31 -11.15 -2.88
CA PRO A 219 8.05 -11.52 -3.52
C PRO A 219 6.90 -11.55 -2.53
N LEU A 220 5.68 -11.31 -3.03
CA LEU A 220 4.49 -11.55 -2.22
C LEU A 220 4.34 -13.05 -1.97
N SER A 221 4.17 -13.43 -0.70
CA SER A 221 3.75 -14.78 -0.32
C SER A 221 2.45 -15.17 -1.04
N GLU A 222 2.31 -16.43 -1.43
CA GLU A 222 1.08 -16.99 -1.99
C GLU A 222 0.27 -17.72 -0.91
N LYS A 223 0.96 -18.26 0.09
CA LYS A 223 0.42 -19.00 1.23
C LYS A 223 0.93 -18.40 2.54
N ILE A 224 0.25 -18.73 3.64
CA ILE A 224 0.54 -18.17 4.96
C ILE A 224 1.88 -18.65 5.53
N ASP A 225 2.29 -19.87 5.16
CA ASP A 225 3.52 -20.51 5.64
C ASP A 225 4.71 -20.28 4.69
N ASP A 226 4.56 -19.45 3.66
CA ASP A 226 5.67 -19.13 2.77
C ASP A 226 6.68 -18.23 3.49
N ASP A 227 7.96 -18.58 3.41
CA ASP A 227 9.04 -17.64 3.70
C ASP A 227 9.38 -16.85 2.41
N PRO A 228 8.95 -15.57 2.31
CA PRO A 228 9.17 -14.79 1.10
C PRO A 228 10.66 -14.50 0.83
N GLN A 229 11.56 -14.73 1.78
CA GLN A 229 13.00 -14.63 1.56
C GLN A 229 13.56 -15.80 0.75
N LEU A 230 12.87 -16.94 0.77
CA LEU A 230 13.28 -18.17 0.10
C LEU A 230 12.50 -18.42 -1.20
N LEU A 231 11.49 -17.59 -1.51
CA LEU A 231 10.73 -17.72 -2.73
C LEU A 231 11.59 -17.39 -3.95
N PRO A 232 11.55 -18.23 -5.00
CA PRO A 232 12.29 -17.96 -6.22
C PRO A 232 11.73 -16.69 -6.88
N ILE A 233 12.63 -15.83 -7.34
CA ILE A 233 12.22 -14.71 -8.19
C ILE A 233 12.36 -15.17 -9.64
N THR A 234 11.23 -15.35 -10.31
CA THR A 234 11.21 -15.65 -11.75
C THR A 234 11.60 -14.39 -12.51
N LEU A 235 12.72 -14.46 -13.24
CA LEU A 235 13.26 -13.41 -14.09
C LEU A 235 12.69 -13.48 -15.51
#